data_AF-A0A8T6H745-F1
#
_entry.id   AF-A0A8T6H745-F1
#
_cell.length_a   1.000
_cell.length_b   1.000
_cell.length_c   1.000
_cell.angle_alpha   90.00
_cell.angle_beta   90.00
_cell.angle_gamma   90.00
#
_symmetry.space_group_name_H-M   'P 1'
#
loop_
_entity.id
_entity.type
_entity.pdbx_description
1 polymer ?
#
loop_
_entity_poly.entity_id
_entity_poly.type
_entity_poly.pdbx_seq_one_letter_code
_entity_poly.pdbx_strand_id
1 'polypeptide(L)'
;MARWTLTQADREFIARDIERFLPDRIFDAHAHLFCHEHFDELPAAYCDMPARLGLAGYYHFIDWIHPGGRTRGGLFFGLAFTGHRERNNQFVAEEMRKSPRDRDFAQMIIAPDMSAEAIYAGVKADGFVGLKCYHTLAAGHERTWAAPIEAYLPESQAAVAGELGLSITLHIVRDRALADPLNQATIRRYCERYSDMRLILAHAGRGFNPWHTIEGIESLRGLDNVFFDTSAVTEAGAFEAIVDVMGHERLLYGSDFPVSHARGRCVAIGDSFHWIYADELQLAEKHAELRPVLVGLESLRALRLACWRLRLSDGQIEDIFYNNATQVIPGK
;
A
#
# COMPACT_ATOMS: atom_id res chain seq x y z
N MET A 1 3.57 9.10 -25.36
CA MET A 1 2.11 8.99 -25.22
C MET A 1 1.77 9.17 -23.74
N ALA A 2 0.76 9.96 -23.40
CA ALA A 2 0.51 10.35 -22.01
C ALA A 2 0.31 9.13 -21.10
N ARG A 3 1.20 8.98 -20.09
CA ARG A 3 1.21 7.87 -19.12
C ARG A 3 -0.10 7.79 -18.31
N TRP A 4 -0.81 8.92 -18.16
CA TRP A 4 -2.10 9.05 -17.47
C TRP A 4 -3.30 9.10 -18.42
N THR A 5 -3.64 7.96 -19.02
CA THR A 5 -4.84 7.83 -19.87
C THR A 5 -5.53 6.50 -19.63
N LEU A 6 -6.86 6.45 -19.82
CA LEU A 6 -7.63 5.20 -19.82
C LEU A 6 -7.87 4.73 -21.25
N THR A 7 -7.14 3.70 -21.68
CA THR A 7 -7.15 3.17 -23.05
C THR A 7 -8.34 2.25 -23.29
N GLN A 8 -8.57 1.89 -24.56
CA GLN A 8 -9.56 0.87 -24.92
C GLN A 8 -9.25 -0.50 -24.30
N ALA A 9 -7.97 -0.89 -24.23
CA ALA A 9 -7.57 -2.16 -23.63
C ALA A 9 -7.94 -2.23 -22.14
N ASP A 10 -7.77 -1.12 -21.39
CA ASP A 10 -8.19 -1.06 -19.99
C ASP A 10 -9.71 -1.21 -19.87
N ARG A 11 -10.48 -0.51 -20.71
CA ARG A 11 -11.96 -0.56 -20.68
C ARG A 11 -12.48 -1.96 -20.98
N GLU A 12 -11.92 -2.63 -21.99
CA GLU A 12 -12.24 -4.02 -22.34
C GLU A 12 -11.90 -4.96 -21.18
N PHE A 13 -10.75 -4.76 -20.53
CA PHE A 13 -10.31 -5.55 -19.39
C PHE A 13 -11.20 -5.36 -18.16
N ILE A 14 -11.56 -4.11 -17.86
CA ILE A 14 -12.44 -3.75 -16.74
C ILE A 14 -13.79 -4.46 -16.87
N ALA A 15 -14.44 -4.31 -18.03
CA ALA A 15 -15.75 -4.88 -18.30
C ALA A 15 -15.75 -6.41 -18.27
N ARG A 16 -14.66 -7.04 -18.71
CA ARG A 16 -14.51 -8.50 -18.74
C ARG A 16 -14.18 -9.08 -17.37
N ASP A 17 -13.19 -8.50 -16.70
CA ASP A 17 -12.49 -9.17 -15.60
C ASP A 17 -12.67 -8.52 -14.23
N ILE A 18 -12.95 -7.22 -14.16
CA ILE A 18 -12.90 -6.47 -12.90
C ILE A 18 -14.29 -6.15 -12.37
N GLU A 19 -15.20 -5.62 -13.20
CA GLU A 19 -16.50 -5.13 -12.71
C GLU A 19 -17.33 -6.19 -12.00
N ARG A 20 -17.25 -7.45 -12.46
CA ARG A 20 -18.00 -8.57 -11.86
C ARG A 20 -17.41 -9.09 -10.56
N PHE A 21 -16.17 -8.70 -10.25
CA PHE A 21 -15.46 -9.10 -9.05
C PHE A 21 -15.54 -8.05 -7.95
N LEU A 22 -15.62 -6.77 -8.31
CA LEU A 22 -15.63 -5.69 -7.33
C LEU A 22 -16.95 -5.64 -6.53
N PRO A 23 -16.89 -5.51 -5.20
CA PRO A 23 -18.05 -5.24 -4.38
C PRO A 23 -18.54 -3.80 -4.54
N ASP A 24 -19.71 -3.47 -3.99
CA ASP A 24 -20.37 -2.15 -4.13
C ASP A 24 -19.74 -1.05 -3.26
N ARG A 25 -18.90 -1.45 -2.29
CA ARG A 25 -18.18 -0.55 -1.39
C ARG A 25 -16.73 -0.98 -1.31
N ILE A 26 -15.84 -0.02 -1.51
CA ILE A 26 -14.39 -0.21 -1.42
C ILE A 26 -13.83 0.85 -0.47
N PHE A 27 -13.00 0.41 0.47
CA PHE A 27 -12.11 1.24 1.24
C PHE A 27 -10.68 0.97 0.73
N ASP A 28 -10.01 2.01 0.27
CA ASP A 28 -8.64 1.89 -0.24
C ASP A 28 -7.64 2.12 0.91
N ALA A 29 -7.06 1.05 1.45
CA ALA A 29 -6.18 1.12 2.62
C ALA A 29 -4.77 1.66 2.31
N HIS A 30 -4.47 2.01 1.06
CA HIS A 30 -3.14 2.47 0.67
C HIS A 30 -3.21 3.37 -0.57
N ALA A 31 -3.24 4.67 -0.35
CA ALA A 31 -3.17 5.67 -1.42
C ALA A 31 -2.28 6.84 -1.02
N HIS A 32 -1.58 7.40 -2.01
CA HIS A 32 -0.67 8.51 -1.83
C HIS A 32 -1.25 9.79 -2.43
N LEU A 33 -1.16 10.89 -1.67
CA LEU A 33 -1.39 12.24 -2.16
C LEU A 33 -0.04 12.96 -2.27
N PHE A 34 0.13 13.84 -3.25
CA PHE A 34 1.38 14.61 -3.33
C PHE A 34 1.28 15.89 -4.16
N CYS A 35 2.31 16.71 -3.99
CA CYS A 35 2.57 17.88 -4.83
C CYS A 35 4.03 17.85 -5.25
N HIS A 36 4.33 18.27 -6.49
CA HIS A 36 5.69 18.38 -6.99
C HIS A 36 6.52 19.35 -6.14
N GLU A 37 5.90 20.41 -5.60
CA GLU A 37 6.55 21.42 -4.75
C GLU A 37 7.05 20.89 -3.39
N HIS A 38 6.71 19.66 -3.01
CA HIS A 38 7.21 19.03 -1.78
C HIS A 38 8.52 18.28 -1.98
N PHE A 39 8.98 18.12 -3.23
CA PHE A 39 10.26 17.52 -3.54
C PHE A 39 11.30 18.63 -3.76
N ASP A 40 12.50 18.45 -3.19
CA ASP A 40 13.64 19.32 -3.53
C ASP A 40 14.04 19.10 -5.01
N GLU A 41 14.06 17.82 -5.42
CA GLU A 41 14.24 17.38 -6.81
C GLU A 41 13.17 16.33 -7.12
N LEU A 42 12.33 16.60 -8.11
CA LEU A 42 11.25 15.70 -8.51
C LEU A 42 11.83 14.43 -9.17
N PRO A 43 11.55 13.23 -8.65
CA PRO A 43 11.97 11.99 -9.30
C PRO A 43 11.44 11.89 -10.73
N ALA A 44 12.27 11.41 -11.66
CA ALA A 44 11.92 11.29 -13.08
C ALA A 44 10.65 10.46 -13.33
N ALA A 45 10.38 9.47 -12.46
CA ALA A 45 9.16 8.65 -12.51
C ALA A 45 7.87 9.46 -12.28
N TYR A 46 7.95 10.63 -11.64
CA TYR A 46 6.80 11.48 -11.31
C TYR A 46 6.65 12.68 -12.26
N CYS A 47 7.62 12.95 -13.13
CA CYS A 47 7.58 14.11 -14.03
C CYS A 47 6.35 14.16 -14.96
N ASP A 48 5.83 13.00 -15.37
CA ASP A 48 4.66 12.89 -16.24
C ASP A 48 3.33 12.79 -15.46
N MET A 49 3.37 12.87 -14.13
CA MET A 49 2.18 12.90 -13.28
C MET A 49 1.66 14.34 -13.14
N PRO A 50 0.35 14.53 -12.86
CA PRO A 50 -0.17 15.85 -12.51
C PRO A 50 0.60 16.46 -11.33
N ALA A 51 0.95 17.74 -11.43
CA ALA A 51 1.80 18.43 -10.45
C ALA A 51 1.25 18.44 -9.02
N ARG A 52 -0.07 18.29 -8.88
CA ARG A 52 -0.77 18.18 -7.61
C ARG A 52 -1.85 17.12 -7.72
N LEU A 53 -1.76 16.12 -6.85
CA LEU A 53 -2.74 15.05 -6.70
C LEU A 53 -3.23 15.05 -5.25
N GLY A 54 -4.31 15.80 -5.03
CA GLY A 54 -5.10 15.78 -3.79
C GLY A 54 -6.29 14.83 -3.89
N LEU A 55 -7.20 14.89 -2.92
CA LEU A 55 -8.34 13.95 -2.82
C LEU A 55 -9.24 14.00 -4.05
N ALA A 56 -9.52 15.19 -4.59
CA ALA A 56 -10.34 15.32 -5.80
C ALA A 56 -9.69 14.62 -7.01
N GLY A 57 -8.36 14.73 -7.14
CA GLY A 57 -7.59 14.02 -8.16
C GLY A 57 -7.64 12.52 -7.94
N TYR A 58 -7.38 12.06 -6.71
CA TYR A 58 -7.52 10.65 -6.34
C TYR A 58 -8.89 10.09 -6.75
N TYR A 59 -9.99 10.71 -6.30
CA TYR A 59 -11.34 10.23 -6.59
C TYR A 59 -11.69 10.26 -8.09
N HIS A 60 -11.18 11.24 -8.84
CA HIS A 60 -11.36 11.27 -10.29
C HIS A 60 -10.70 10.08 -10.98
N PHE A 61 -9.46 9.77 -10.59
CA PHE A 61 -8.66 8.78 -11.29
C PHE A 61 -8.83 7.37 -10.76
N ILE A 62 -9.15 7.19 -9.48
CA ILE A 62 -9.37 5.87 -8.91
C ILE A 62 -10.62 5.20 -9.49
N ASP A 63 -11.59 5.97 -9.99
CA ASP A 63 -12.78 5.45 -10.71
C ASP A 63 -12.38 4.72 -12.02
N TRP A 64 -11.16 4.90 -12.52
CA TRP A 64 -10.62 4.10 -13.64
C TRP A 64 -10.34 2.65 -13.23
N ILE A 65 -10.10 2.39 -11.95
CA ILE A 65 -9.82 1.07 -11.38
C ILE A 65 -11.06 0.54 -10.63
N HIS A 66 -11.81 1.44 -9.97
CA HIS A 66 -13.04 1.18 -9.21
C HIS A 66 -14.28 1.84 -9.82
N PRO A 67 -14.66 1.48 -11.06
CA PRO A 67 -15.73 2.19 -11.77
C PRO A 67 -17.06 2.14 -11.03
N GLY A 68 -17.81 3.23 -11.14
CA GLY A 68 -19.16 3.35 -10.58
C GLY A 68 -19.21 3.99 -9.20
N GLY A 69 -18.18 4.73 -8.81
CA GLY A 69 -18.16 5.41 -7.51
C GLY A 69 -18.19 4.45 -6.31
N ARG A 70 -17.62 3.26 -6.48
CA ARG A 70 -17.57 2.19 -5.46
C ARG A 70 -16.67 2.56 -4.28
N THR A 71 -15.64 3.38 -4.49
CA THR A 71 -14.75 3.85 -3.43
C THR A 71 -15.49 4.79 -2.47
N ARG A 72 -15.60 4.36 -1.20
CA ARG A 72 -16.34 5.07 -0.14
C ARG A 72 -15.43 5.75 0.88
N GLY A 73 -14.15 5.41 0.90
CA GLY A 73 -13.14 6.00 1.78
C GLY A 73 -11.76 5.46 1.46
N GLY A 74 -10.77 5.95 2.18
CA GLY A 74 -9.40 5.44 2.07
C GLY A 74 -8.48 5.91 3.19
N LEU A 75 -7.29 5.32 3.21
CA LEU A 75 -6.19 5.68 4.09
C LEU A 75 -5.07 6.31 3.26
N PHE A 76 -4.87 7.60 3.47
CA PHE A 76 -4.00 8.44 2.66
C PHE A 76 -2.71 8.82 3.39
N PHE A 77 -1.61 8.90 2.67
CA PHE A 77 -0.37 9.50 3.16
C PHE A 77 0.37 10.20 2.03
N GLY A 78 1.40 10.97 2.35
CA GLY A 78 2.14 11.70 1.33
C GLY A 78 3.08 10.77 0.53
N LEU A 79 3.32 11.09 -0.75
CA LEU A 79 4.31 10.35 -1.59
C LEU A 79 5.76 10.87 -1.43
N ALA A 80 5.93 12.14 -1.07
CA ALA A 80 7.25 12.74 -0.86
C ALA A 80 7.80 12.36 0.52
N PHE A 81 8.61 11.30 0.56
CA PHE A 81 9.35 10.87 1.75
C PHE A 81 10.62 11.71 1.95
N THR A 82 11.31 12.02 0.86
CA THR A 82 12.45 12.96 0.81
C THR A 82 11.96 14.36 0.39
N GLY A 83 12.69 15.41 0.78
CA GLY A 83 12.27 16.80 0.58
C GLY A 83 11.51 17.38 1.76
N HIS A 84 10.45 18.15 1.49
CA HIS A 84 9.68 18.89 2.48
C HIS A 84 8.57 18.05 3.14
N ARG A 85 8.97 17.04 3.94
CA ARG A 85 8.05 16.11 4.61
C ARG A 85 6.97 16.79 5.44
N GLU A 86 7.30 17.84 6.20
CA GLU A 86 6.34 18.56 7.03
C GLU A 86 5.25 19.23 6.18
N ARG A 87 5.63 19.83 5.04
CA ARG A 87 4.66 20.38 4.08
C ARG A 87 3.80 19.29 3.45
N ASN A 88 4.38 18.13 3.19
CA ASN A 88 3.67 16.98 2.64
C ASN A 88 2.61 16.44 3.62
N ASN A 89 2.96 16.31 4.91
CA ASN A 89 1.99 15.96 5.96
C ASN A 89 0.88 17.01 6.10
N GLN A 90 1.24 18.31 6.11
CA GLN A 90 0.25 19.39 6.17
C GLN A 90 -0.70 19.38 4.99
N PHE A 91 -0.20 19.12 3.77
CA PHE A 91 -1.03 19.00 2.58
C PHE A 91 -2.05 17.86 2.71
N VAL A 92 -1.63 16.67 3.16
CA VAL A 92 -2.54 15.55 3.38
C VAL A 92 -3.60 15.92 4.42
N ALA A 93 -3.21 16.54 5.54
CA ALA A 93 -4.14 16.99 6.57
C ALA A 93 -5.14 18.04 6.05
N GLU A 94 -4.70 18.98 5.21
CA GLU A 94 -5.56 19.94 4.53
C GLU A 94 -6.55 19.28 3.59
N GLU A 95 -6.14 18.25 2.84
CA GLU A 95 -7.05 17.49 1.99
C GLU A 95 -8.07 16.72 2.82
N MET A 96 -7.69 16.11 3.95
CA MET A 96 -8.64 15.43 4.85
C MET A 96 -9.72 16.39 5.37
N ARG A 97 -9.35 17.63 5.74
CA ARG A 97 -10.32 18.66 6.17
C ARG A 97 -11.33 19.06 5.09
N LYS A 98 -10.98 18.87 3.81
CA LYS A 98 -11.86 19.15 2.66
C LYS A 98 -12.70 17.93 2.27
N SER A 99 -12.42 16.74 2.81
CA SER A 99 -13.13 15.55 2.41
C SER A 99 -14.62 15.66 2.77
N PRO A 100 -15.54 15.41 1.83
CA PRO A 100 -16.96 15.27 2.13
C PRO A 100 -17.30 13.87 2.69
N ARG A 101 -16.31 13.00 2.94
CA ARG A 101 -16.52 11.61 3.34
C ARG A 101 -16.02 11.37 4.76
N ASP A 102 -16.85 10.71 5.57
CA ASP A 102 -16.51 10.36 6.96
C ASP A 102 -15.49 9.22 7.09
N ARG A 103 -15.10 8.60 5.96
CA ARG A 103 -14.22 7.44 5.88
C ARG A 103 -12.90 7.73 5.14
N ASP A 104 -12.58 8.99 4.93
CA ASP A 104 -11.23 9.38 4.52
C ASP A 104 -10.38 9.64 5.76
N PHE A 105 -9.23 8.98 5.83
CA PHE A 105 -8.30 9.08 6.94
C PHE A 105 -6.87 9.27 6.43
N ALA A 106 -6.00 9.79 7.30
CA ALA A 106 -4.61 10.02 6.94
C ALA A 106 -3.63 9.39 7.93
N GLN A 107 -2.47 9.00 7.40
CA GLN A 107 -1.28 8.69 8.20
C GLN A 107 -0.24 9.78 8.08
N MET A 108 0.46 10.04 9.18
CA MET A 108 1.56 10.99 9.25
C MET A 108 2.85 10.33 8.78
N ILE A 109 3.55 10.92 7.80
CA ILE A 109 4.92 10.49 7.48
C ILE A 109 5.84 10.85 8.64
N ILE A 110 6.59 9.87 9.12
CA ILE A 110 7.58 10.04 10.19
C ILE A 110 8.99 9.73 9.69
N ALA A 111 9.98 10.40 10.28
CA ALA A 111 11.39 10.09 10.10
C ALA A 111 12.01 9.55 11.40
N PRO A 112 13.09 8.76 11.34
CA PRO A 112 13.65 8.07 12.51
C PRO A 112 14.19 9.00 13.61
N ASP A 113 14.54 10.23 13.26
CA ASP A 113 15.05 11.24 14.19
C ASP A 113 13.93 12.01 14.89
N MET A 114 12.67 11.83 14.51
CA MET A 114 11.53 12.44 15.18
C MET A 114 11.36 11.88 16.59
N SER A 115 11.25 12.78 17.57
CA SER A 115 10.95 12.41 18.95
C SER A 115 9.51 11.94 19.11
N ALA A 116 9.25 11.16 20.16
CA ALA A 116 7.90 10.70 20.49
C ALA A 116 6.95 11.90 20.67
N GLU A 117 7.40 12.95 21.37
CA GLU A 117 6.61 14.16 21.64
C GLU A 117 6.19 14.87 20.35
N ALA A 118 7.08 14.94 19.36
CA ALA A 118 6.76 15.54 18.06
C ALA A 118 5.71 14.72 17.30
N ILE A 119 5.79 13.38 17.37
CA ILE A 119 4.79 12.49 16.76
C ILE A 119 3.44 12.65 17.47
N TYR A 120 3.39 12.63 18.81
CA TYR A 120 2.15 12.88 19.56
C TYR A 120 1.51 14.21 19.17
N ALA A 121 2.30 15.28 19.11
CA ALA A 121 1.82 16.61 18.77
C ALA A 121 1.24 16.65 17.35
N GLY A 122 1.96 16.11 16.36
CA GLY A 122 1.51 16.06 14.97
C GLY A 122 0.24 15.25 14.78
N VAL A 123 0.20 14.03 15.34
CA VAL A 123 -0.98 13.14 15.29
C VAL A 123 -2.22 13.85 15.84
N LYS A 124 -2.09 14.48 17.02
CA LYS A 124 -3.21 15.15 17.68
C LYS A 124 -3.64 16.42 16.96
N ALA A 125 -2.70 17.22 16.45
CA ALA A 125 -3.01 18.51 15.82
C ALA A 125 -3.82 18.33 14.53
N ASP A 126 -3.44 17.34 13.72
CA ASP A 126 -3.98 17.15 12.37
C ASP A 126 -4.93 15.94 12.26
N GLY A 127 -5.15 15.20 13.35
CA GLY A 127 -6.11 14.09 13.39
C GLY A 127 -5.67 12.85 12.60
N PHE A 128 -4.36 12.60 12.50
CA PHE A 128 -3.84 11.40 11.85
C PHE A 128 -4.26 10.14 12.62
N VAL A 129 -4.55 9.06 11.90
CA VAL A 129 -4.98 7.76 12.47
C VAL A 129 -3.89 6.69 12.39
N GLY A 130 -2.73 7.08 11.88
CA GLY A 130 -1.60 6.19 11.72
C GLY A 130 -0.33 6.90 11.34
N LEU A 131 0.73 6.12 11.18
CA LEU A 131 2.06 6.57 10.82
C LEU A 131 2.53 5.87 9.55
N LYS A 132 3.33 6.57 8.76
CA LYS A 132 3.98 6.05 7.57
C LYS A 132 5.49 6.26 7.70
N CYS A 133 6.23 5.16 7.86
CA CYS A 133 7.68 5.15 7.80
C CYS A 133 8.14 4.68 6.40
N TYR A 134 9.37 5.03 6.02
CA TYR A 134 9.91 4.60 4.73
C TYR A 134 11.44 4.48 4.74
N HIS A 135 11.94 3.44 4.07
CA HIS A 135 13.35 3.06 4.13
C HIS A 135 14.32 4.12 3.61
N THR A 136 13.91 5.02 2.69
CA THR A 136 14.79 6.09 2.21
C THR A 136 15.15 7.11 3.29
N LEU A 137 14.44 7.08 4.42
CA LEU A 137 14.73 7.86 5.63
C LEU A 137 15.60 7.10 6.64
N ALA A 138 16.03 5.87 6.33
CA ALA A 138 16.80 5.05 7.25
C ALA A 138 18.10 5.72 7.68
N ALA A 139 18.29 5.89 8.99
CA ALA A 139 19.49 6.53 9.52
C ALA A 139 20.75 5.66 9.29
N GLY A 140 21.84 6.26 8.83
CA GLY A 140 23.16 5.61 8.75
C GLY A 140 23.32 4.55 7.66
N HIS A 141 22.44 4.53 6.63
CA HIS A 141 22.50 3.54 5.55
C HIS A 141 22.60 4.21 4.18
N GLU A 142 23.71 4.01 3.45
CA GLU A 142 23.84 4.47 2.06
C GLU A 142 22.94 3.66 1.10
N ARG A 143 22.91 2.32 1.28
CA ARG A 143 22.00 1.42 0.56
C ARG A 143 20.81 1.06 1.44
N THR A 144 19.77 1.86 1.36
CA THR A 144 18.56 1.71 2.19
C THR A 144 17.78 0.41 1.91
N TRP A 145 17.96 -0.23 0.75
CA TRP A 145 17.35 -1.53 0.42
C TRP A 145 17.78 -2.70 1.32
N ALA A 146 18.88 -2.55 2.07
CA ALA A 146 19.31 -3.54 3.06
C ALA A 146 19.04 -3.08 4.50
N ALA A 147 18.39 -1.94 4.69
CA ALA A 147 18.20 -1.36 6.02
C ALA A 147 17.27 -2.25 6.88
N PRO A 148 17.63 -2.48 8.16
CA PRO A 148 16.74 -3.14 9.10
C PRO A 148 15.55 -2.23 9.44
N ILE A 149 14.42 -2.81 9.82
CA ILE A 149 13.18 -2.06 10.13
C ILE A 149 13.46 -0.96 11.15
N GLU A 150 14.25 -1.24 12.17
CA GLU A 150 14.58 -0.30 13.25
C GLU A 150 15.32 0.94 12.78
N ALA A 151 15.99 0.88 11.62
CA ALA A 151 16.71 2.03 11.06
C ALA A 151 15.76 3.10 10.51
N TYR A 152 14.53 2.72 10.10
CA TYR A 152 13.52 3.64 9.60
C TYR A 152 12.20 3.65 10.40
N LEU A 153 12.06 2.74 11.36
CA LEU A 153 11.00 2.69 12.37
C LEU A 153 11.60 2.31 13.74
N PRO A 154 12.22 3.27 14.45
CA PRO A 154 12.72 3.05 15.80
C PRO A 154 11.61 2.59 16.75
N GLU A 155 11.97 1.77 17.74
CA GLU A 155 11.01 1.19 18.69
C GLU A 155 10.24 2.26 19.48
N SER A 156 10.86 3.42 19.74
CA SER A 156 10.19 4.56 20.36
C SER A 156 8.98 5.06 19.57
N GLN A 157 9.00 4.96 18.24
CA GLN A 157 7.89 5.38 17.37
C GLN A 157 6.80 4.30 17.29
N ALA A 158 7.20 3.02 17.30
CA ALA A 158 6.25 1.92 17.46
C ALA A 158 5.52 1.99 18.82
N ALA A 159 6.22 2.41 19.88
CA ALA A 159 5.62 2.63 21.20
C ALA A 159 4.52 3.71 21.16
N VAL A 160 4.76 4.83 20.48
CA VAL A 160 3.74 5.88 20.29
C VAL A 160 2.51 5.32 19.60
N ALA A 161 2.69 4.52 18.55
CA ALA A 161 1.56 3.90 17.87
C ALA A 161 0.82 2.90 18.75
N GLY A 162 1.54 2.16 19.60
CA GLY A 162 0.94 1.31 20.63
C GLY A 162 0.08 2.11 21.61
N GLU A 163 0.63 3.16 22.21
CA GLU A 163 -0.07 3.97 23.21
C GLU A 163 -1.32 4.69 22.65
N LEU A 164 -1.29 5.10 21.39
CA LEU A 164 -2.38 5.80 20.73
C LEU A 164 -3.31 4.88 19.93
N GLY A 165 -3.05 3.57 19.89
CA GLY A 165 -3.81 2.60 19.09
C GLY A 165 -3.75 2.86 17.58
N LEU A 166 -2.68 3.47 17.09
CA LEU A 166 -2.51 3.89 15.70
C LEU A 166 -2.17 2.72 14.77
N SER A 167 -2.49 2.89 13.49
CA SER A 167 -1.91 2.06 12.44
C SER A 167 -0.49 2.49 12.07
N ILE A 168 0.33 1.57 11.60
CA ILE A 168 1.59 1.86 10.91
C ILE A 168 1.60 1.13 9.57
N THR A 169 1.76 1.85 8.46
CA THR A 169 2.00 1.21 7.15
C THR A 169 3.49 1.04 6.91
N LEU A 170 3.99 -0.19 7.01
CA LEU A 170 5.40 -0.55 6.93
C LEU A 170 5.74 -1.15 5.56
N HIS A 171 6.71 -0.55 4.87
CA HIS A 171 7.30 -1.10 3.65
C HIS A 171 8.65 -1.74 3.99
N ILE A 172 8.68 -3.08 4.16
CA ILE A 172 9.94 -3.83 4.38
C ILE A 172 10.73 -3.94 3.07
N VAL A 173 12.06 -3.80 3.13
CA VAL A 173 12.89 -3.62 1.91
C VAL A 173 13.98 -4.65 1.66
N ARG A 174 14.38 -5.40 2.69
CA ARG A 174 15.44 -6.41 2.57
C ARG A 174 15.10 -7.43 1.48
N ASP A 175 16.13 -7.97 0.83
CA ASP A 175 15.99 -8.73 -0.42
C ASP A 175 14.93 -9.84 -0.36
N ARG A 176 14.88 -10.60 0.75
CA ARG A 176 13.93 -11.70 0.96
C ARG A 176 12.63 -11.30 1.65
N ALA A 177 12.40 -9.99 1.84
CA ALA A 177 11.17 -9.42 2.39
C ALA A 177 10.66 -10.17 3.64
N LEU A 178 9.47 -10.77 3.57
CA LEU A 178 8.86 -11.49 4.69
C LEU A 178 9.61 -12.77 5.09
N ALA A 179 10.36 -13.39 4.18
CA ALA A 179 11.21 -14.55 4.47
C ALA A 179 12.52 -14.18 5.17
N ASP A 180 12.85 -12.89 5.35
CA ASP A 180 14.06 -12.48 6.07
C ASP A 180 13.85 -12.63 7.60
N PRO A 181 14.63 -13.47 8.31
CA PRO A 181 14.43 -13.70 9.74
C PRO A 181 14.57 -12.45 10.63
N LEU A 182 15.33 -11.43 10.19
CA LEU A 182 15.47 -10.19 10.96
C LEU A 182 14.23 -9.30 10.84
N ASN A 183 13.55 -9.32 9.68
CA ASN A 183 12.25 -8.69 9.56
C ASN A 183 11.23 -9.40 10.45
N GLN A 184 11.20 -10.74 10.42
CA GLN A 184 10.28 -11.55 11.23
C GLN A 184 10.46 -11.28 12.73
N ALA A 185 11.70 -11.32 13.21
CA ALA A 185 12.02 -11.07 14.63
C ALA A 185 11.58 -9.66 15.08
N THR A 186 11.80 -8.65 14.24
CA THR A 186 11.40 -7.26 14.56
C THR A 186 9.89 -7.09 14.56
N ILE A 187 9.21 -7.62 13.55
CA ILE A 187 7.74 -7.56 13.45
C ILE A 187 7.11 -8.24 14.67
N ARG A 188 7.54 -9.46 15.01
CA ARG A 188 7.05 -10.15 16.21
C ARG A 188 7.29 -9.32 17.46
N ARG A 189 8.53 -8.85 17.70
CA ARG A 189 8.87 -8.05 18.88
C ARG A 189 7.97 -6.83 19.02
N TYR A 190 7.78 -6.06 17.96
CA TYR A 190 6.95 -4.85 18.01
C TYR A 190 5.48 -5.19 18.23
N CYS A 191 4.94 -6.15 17.49
CA CYS A 191 3.52 -6.49 17.57
C CYS A 191 3.13 -7.19 18.88
N GLU A 192 4.02 -7.99 19.46
CA GLU A 192 3.83 -8.62 20.78
C GLU A 192 3.93 -7.60 21.92
N ARG A 193 4.84 -6.61 21.79
CA ARG A 193 5.05 -5.59 22.82
C ARG A 193 3.98 -4.50 22.80
N TYR A 194 3.48 -4.15 21.62
CA TYR A 194 2.53 -3.06 21.39
C TYR A 194 1.24 -3.62 20.77
N SER A 195 0.47 -4.37 21.56
CA SER A 195 -0.75 -5.06 21.10
C SER A 195 -1.84 -4.13 20.55
N ASP A 196 -1.84 -2.86 20.96
CA ASP A 196 -2.79 -1.84 20.48
C ASP A 196 -2.36 -1.16 19.18
N MET A 197 -1.08 -1.23 18.80
CA MET A 197 -0.61 -0.81 17.48
C MET A 197 -1.19 -1.75 16.41
N ARG A 198 -1.58 -1.22 15.24
CA ARG A 198 -2.00 -2.01 14.08
C ARG A 198 -0.94 -1.92 12.98
N LEU A 199 -0.18 -2.99 12.74
CA LEU A 199 0.86 -2.97 11.70
C LEU A 199 0.28 -3.43 10.36
N ILE A 200 0.33 -2.58 9.35
CA ILE A 200 -0.02 -2.91 7.96
C ILE A 200 1.28 -3.16 7.19
N LEU A 201 1.51 -4.40 6.79
CA LEU A 201 2.63 -4.81 5.95
C LEU A 201 2.29 -4.53 4.47
N ALA A 202 2.89 -3.47 3.94
CA ALA A 202 2.58 -2.99 2.61
C ALA A 202 2.94 -3.99 1.50
N HIS A 203 2.14 -3.99 0.43
CA HIS A 203 2.34 -4.81 -0.76
C HIS A 203 2.45 -6.30 -0.40
N ALA A 204 1.53 -6.83 0.41
CA ALA A 204 1.55 -8.20 0.92
C ALA A 204 2.87 -8.56 1.64
N GLY A 205 3.43 -7.61 2.40
CA GLY A 205 4.75 -7.75 3.00
C GLY A 205 5.87 -7.77 1.96
N ARG A 206 5.80 -6.88 0.96
CA ARG A 206 6.63 -6.88 -0.25
C ARG A 206 6.60 -8.24 -0.98
N GLY A 207 5.42 -8.84 -1.05
CA GLY A 207 5.10 -10.10 -1.73
C GLY A 207 5.10 -10.03 -3.26
N PHE A 208 5.89 -9.13 -3.85
CA PHE A 208 6.12 -9.06 -5.29
C PHE A 208 6.75 -10.35 -5.83
N ASN A 209 7.51 -11.07 -5.00
CA ASN A 209 7.81 -12.48 -5.18
C ASN A 209 6.99 -13.28 -4.15
N PRO A 210 6.00 -14.09 -4.58
CA PRO A 210 5.12 -14.80 -3.65
C PRO A 210 5.85 -15.85 -2.82
N TRP A 211 7.00 -16.37 -3.28
CA TRP A 211 7.78 -17.37 -2.52
C TRP A 211 8.36 -16.81 -1.23
N HIS A 212 8.70 -15.52 -1.20
CA HIS A 212 9.14 -14.84 0.02
C HIS A 212 8.00 -14.73 1.04
N THR A 213 6.77 -14.51 0.57
CA THR A 213 5.58 -14.51 1.44
C THR A 213 5.26 -15.92 1.92
N ILE A 214 5.21 -16.91 1.02
CA ILE A 214 4.92 -18.32 1.34
C ILE A 214 5.88 -18.87 2.40
N GLU A 215 7.18 -18.61 2.27
CA GLU A 215 8.19 -19.08 3.23
C GLU A 215 8.09 -18.35 4.57
N GLY A 216 7.82 -17.04 4.56
CA GLY A 216 7.91 -16.20 5.75
C GLY A 216 6.63 -16.09 6.58
N ILE A 217 5.45 -16.28 5.98
CA ILE A 217 4.17 -15.90 6.60
C ILE A 217 3.85 -16.63 7.91
N GLU A 218 4.27 -17.90 8.04
CA GLU A 218 4.07 -18.70 9.26
C GLU A 218 4.72 -18.06 10.50
N SER A 219 5.79 -17.30 10.31
CA SER A 219 6.45 -16.58 11.42
C SER A 219 5.54 -15.54 12.09
N LEU A 220 4.47 -15.11 11.42
CA LEU A 220 3.55 -14.08 11.92
C LEU A 220 2.25 -14.67 12.49
N ARG A 221 2.07 -16.01 12.43
CA ARG A 221 0.90 -16.68 12.98
C ARG A 221 0.70 -16.31 14.46
N GLY A 222 -0.56 -16.03 14.81
CA GLY A 222 -0.97 -15.65 16.17
C GLY A 222 -0.84 -14.16 16.49
N LEU A 223 -0.35 -13.32 15.57
CA LEU A 223 -0.36 -11.88 15.72
C LEU A 223 -1.69 -11.30 15.21
N ASP A 224 -2.56 -10.90 16.13
CA ASP A 224 -3.89 -10.36 15.78
C ASP A 224 -3.87 -8.92 15.28
N ASN A 225 -2.76 -8.22 15.48
CA ASN A 225 -2.58 -6.82 15.13
C ASN A 225 -1.71 -6.60 13.89
N VAL A 226 -1.48 -7.65 13.08
CA VAL A 226 -0.76 -7.58 11.80
C VAL A 226 -1.71 -7.77 10.63
N PHE A 227 -1.71 -6.80 9.73
CA PHE A 227 -2.51 -6.76 8.51
C PHE A 227 -1.60 -6.64 7.29
N PHE A 228 -2.14 -6.91 6.11
CA PHE A 228 -1.43 -6.82 4.83
C PHE A 228 -2.30 -6.06 3.85
N ASP A 229 -1.71 -5.21 3.02
CA ASP A 229 -2.46 -4.58 1.91
C ASP A 229 -2.08 -5.19 0.55
N THR A 230 -2.98 -5.09 -0.43
CA THR A 230 -2.77 -5.68 -1.78
C THR A 230 -1.94 -4.82 -2.72
N SER A 231 -1.56 -3.62 -2.28
CA SER A 231 -1.10 -2.47 -3.07
C SER A 231 -0.07 -2.86 -4.13
N ALA A 232 -0.43 -2.66 -5.40
CA ALA A 232 0.40 -2.90 -6.59
C ALA A 232 0.97 -4.33 -6.76
N VAL A 233 0.58 -5.31 -5.94
CA VAL A 233 1.01 -6.71 -6.09
C VAL A 233 0.20 -7.37 -7.20
N THR A 234 0.90 -7.94 -8.19
CA THR A 234 0.32 -8.54 -9.40
C THR A 234 0.51 -10.06 -9.48
N GLU A 235 0.91 -10.69 -8.35
CA GLU A 235 1.08 -12.13 -8.18
C GLU A 235 0.13 -12.65 -7.09
N ALA A 236 -0.73 -13.62 -7.44
CA ALA A 236 -1.78 -14.10 -6.53
C ALA A 236 -1.23 -14.85 -5.31
N GLY A 237 -0.09 -15.55 -5.46
CA GLY A 237 0.43 -16.47 -4.44
C GLY A 237 0.74 -15.82 -3.09
N ALA A 238 1.07 -14.52 -3.07
CA ALA A 238 1.28 -13.80 -1.81
C ALA A 238 -0.04 -13.60 -1.05
N PHE A 239 -1.12 -13.26 -1.76
CA PHE A 239 -2.46 -13.14 -1.16
C PHE A 239 -2.97 -14.50 -0.70
N GLU A 240 -2.76 -15.55 -1.50
CA GLU A 240 -3.14 -16.92 -1.14
C GLU A 240 -2.49 -17.35 0.18
N ALA A 241 -1.17 -17.18 0.30
CA ALA A 241 -0.43 -17.52 1.50
C ALA A 241 -0.86 -16.72 2.74
N ILE A 242 -1.14 -15.42 2.56
CA ILE A 242 -1.64 -14.58 3.66
C ILE A 242 -2.99 -15.08 4.15
N VAL A 243 -3.95 -15.31 3.26
CA VAL A 243 -5.30 -15.73 3.65
C VAL A 243 -5.29 -17.14 4.26
N ASP A 244 -4.51 -18.07 3.73
CA ASP A 244 -4.39 -19.43 4.26
C ASP A 244 -3.83 -19.47 5.69
N VAL A 245 -2.89 -18.56 6.01
CA VAL A 245 -2.19 -18.57 7.30
C VAL A 245 -2.82 -17.62 8.32
N MET A 246 -3.19 -16.42 7.89
CA MET A 246 -3.62 -15.31 8.74
C MET A 246 -5.13 -15.06 8.70
N GLY A 247 -5.86 -15.66 7.76
CA GLY A 247 -7.28 -15.42 7.54
C GLY A 247 -7.54 -14.25 6.59
N HIS A 248 -8.72 -14.23 5.96
CA HIS A 248 -9.12 -13.16 5.05
C HIS A 248 -9.31 -11.83 5.79
N GLU A 249 -9.54 -11.88 7.10
CA GLU A 249 -9.70 -10.74 8.00
C GLU A 249 -8.43 -9.90 8.17
N ARG A 250 -7.26 -10.44 7.78
CA ARG A 250 -5.96 -9.76 7.85
C ARG A 250 -5.49 -9.20 6.51
N LEU A 251 -6.24 -9.40 5.43
CA LEU A 251 -5.95 -8.82 4.12
C LEU A 251 -6.84 -7.61 3.86
N LEU A 252 -6.24 -6.50 3.46
CA LEU A 252 -6.87 -5.23 3.13
C LEU A 252 -6.69 -4.95 1.64
N TYR A 253 -7.74 -4.48 0.98
CA TYR A 253 -7.57 -3.89 -0.33
C TYR A 253 -6.79 -2.57 -0.23
N GLY A 254 -5.76 -2.43 -1.06
CA GLY A 254 -5.02 -1.19 -1.29
C GLY A 254 -4.66 -1.05 -2.76
N SER A 255 -4.78 0.16 -3.30
CA SER A 255 -4.50 0.43 -4.72
C SER A 255 -3.01 0.71 -4.97
N ASP A 256 -2.34 1.40 -4.05
CA ASP A 256 -1.05 2.08 -4.25
C ASP A 256 -1.14 3.31 -5.15
N PHE A 257 -2.30 3.98 -5.26
CA PHE A 257 -2.43 5.20 -6.06
C PHE A 257 -1.31 6.21 -5.72
N PRO A 258 -0.58 6.80 -6.69
CA PRO A 258 -0.76 6.73 -8.14
C PRO A 258 0.05 5.62 -8.84
N VAL A 259 0.83 4.81 -8.12
CA VAL A 259 1.64 3.73 -8.70
C VAL A 259 0.75 2.75 -9.49
N SER A 260 -0.46 2.49 -9.00
CA SER A 260 -1.49 1.72 -9.69
C SER A 260 -1.83 2.20 -11.10
N HIS A 261 -1.58 3.47 -11.41
CA HIS A 261 -1.89 4.11 -12.70
C HIS A 261 -0.73 4.04 -13.69
N ALA A 262 0.43 3.51 -13.28
CA ALA A 262 1.44 3.07 -14.22
C ALA A 262 0.91 1.89 -15.06
N ARG A 263 1.49 1.68 -16.24
CA ARG A 263 1.14 0.55 -17.11
C ARG A 263 2.19 -0.52 -17.03
N GLY A 264 1.76 -1.76 -16.78
CA GLY A 264 2.68 -2.86 -16.58
C GLY A 264 2.25 -3.79 -15.47
N ARG A 265 3.21 -4.56 -14.96
CA ARG A 265 3.03 -5.43 -13.80
C ARG A 265 4.38 -5.74 -13.16
N CYS A 266 4.33 -6.20 -11.92
CA CYS A 266 5.46 -6.89 -11.31
C CYS A 266 5.39 -8.40 -11.59
N VAL A 267 6.55 -9.04 -11.73
CA VAL A 267 6.65 -10.50 -11.87
C VAL A 267 7.76 -11.04 -11.00
N ALA A 268 7.52 -12.21 -10.40
CA ALA A 268 8.56 -12.95 -9.70
C ALA A 268 9.52 -13.59 -10.71
N ILE A 269 10.84 -13.45 -10.48
CA ILE A 269 11.87 -14.07 -11.32
C ILE A 269 12.97 -14.61 -10.40
N GLY A 270 13.12 -15.93 -10.36
CA GLY A 270 14.04 -16.59 -9.44
C GLY A 270 13.74 -16.22 -7.98
N ASP A 271 14.78 -15.84 -7.23
CA ASP A 271 14.65 -15.37 -5.83
C ASP A 271 14.46 -13.84 -5.72
N SER A 272 13.91 -13.21 -6.76
CA SER A 272 13.68 -11.76 -6.82
C SER A 272 12.40 -11.45 -7.61
N PHE A 273 12.18 -10.18 -7.94
CA PHE A 273 11.08 -9.73 -8.79
C PHE A 273 11.54 -8.60 -9.71
N HIS A 274 10.79 -8.36 -10.78
CA HIS A 274 11.06 -7.32 -11.74
C HIS A 274 9.77 -6.58 -12.12
N TRP A 275 9.86 -5.25 -12.19
CA TRP A 275 8.81 -4.41 -12.71
C TRP A 275 8.94 -4.31 -14.22
N ILE A 276 7.88 -4.70 -14.92
CA ILE A 276 7.78 -4.59 -16.36
C ILE A 276 6.87 -3.41 -16.65
N TYR A 277 7.45 -2.29 -17.11
CA TYR A 277 6.70 -1.11 -17.52
C TYR A 277 6.44 -1.12 -19.03
N ALA A 278 5.24 -0.71 -19.44
CA ALA A 278 4.78 -0.82 -20.82
C ALA A 278 5.59 0.03 -21.82
N ASP A 279 6.15 1.15 -21.37
CA ASP A 279 6.99 2.06 -22.15
C ASP A 279 8.44 1.55 -22.31
N GLU A 280 8.88 0.68 -21.42
CA GLU A 280 10.16 -0.03 -21.49
C GLU A 280 10.03 -1.38 -22.20
N LEU A 281 8.80 -1.82 -22.46
CA LEU A 281 8.48 -3.11 -23.07
C LEU A 281 8.84 -3.12 -24.55
N GLN A 282 10.11 -3.36 -24.85
CA GLN A 282 10.61 -3.59 -26.22
C GLN A 282 10.46 -5.07 -26.63
N LEU A 283 9.33 -5.68 -26.30
CA LEU A 283 9.08 -7.10 -26.55
C LEU A 283 8.10 -7.28 -27.72
N ALA A 284 8.57 -7.98 -28.75
CA ALA A 284 7.72 -8.50 -29.82
C ALA A 284 7.28 -9.93 -29.44
N GLU A 285 6.12 -10.05 -28.81
CA GLU A 285 5.58 -11.36 -28.43
C GLU A 285 5.06 -12.10 -29.67
N LYS A 286 5.46 -13.38 -29.81
CA LYS A 286 5.15 -14.20 -30.99
C LYS A 286 3.72 -14.73 -31.00
N HIS A 287 3.09 -14.81 -29.82
CA HIS A 287 1.79 -15.43 -29.65
C HIS A 287 0.61 -14.45 -29.81
N ALA A 288 0.76 -13.22 -29.33
CA ALA A 288 -0.28 -12.20 -29.38
C ALA A 288 0.31 -10.81 -29.18
N GLU A 289 -0.41 -9.78 -29.63
CA GLU A 289 -0.08 -8.39 -29.30
C GLU A 289 -0.23 -8.15 -27.80
N LEU A 290 0.83 -7.65 -27.18
CA LEU A 290 0.81 -7.24 -25.77
C LEU A 290 0.16 -5.87 -25.66
N ARG A 291 -0.96 -5.80 -24.91
CA ARG A 291 -1.65 -4.55 -24.57
C ARG A 291 -1.67 -4.37 -23.05
N PRO A 292 -0.55 -3.96 -22.41
CA PRO A 292 -0.48 -3.83 -20.96
C PRO A 292 -1.49 -2.82 -20.42
N VAL A 293 -2.24 -3.24 -19.40
CA VAL A 293 -3.21 -2.40 -18.70
C VAL A 293 -2.57 -1.73 -17.49
N LEU A 294 -3.34 -0.91 -16.78
CA LEU A 294 -2.88 -0.30 -15.51
C LEU A 294 -2.49 -1.36 -14.48
N VAL A 295 -1.42 -1.11 -13.72
CA VAL A 295 -0.92 -2.00 -12.65
C VAL A 295 -2.02 -2.33 -11.65
N GLY A 296 -2.89 -1.37 -11.31
CA GLY A 296 -4.01 -1.61 -10.40
C GLY A 296 -5.04 -2.62 -10.94
N LEU A 297 -5.25 -2.68 -12.26
CA LEU A 297 -6.13 -3.67 -12.88
C LEU A 297 -5.48 -5.06 -12.89
N GLU A 298 -4.17 -5.13 -13.11
CA GLU A 298 -3.38 -6.37 -12.96
C GLU A 298 -3.43 -6.88 -11.51
N SER A 299 -3.32 -5.98 -10.54
CA SER A 299 -3.39 -6.31 -9.11
C SER A 299 -4.76 -6.83 -8.70
N LEU A 300 -5.84 -6.17 -9.16
CA LEU A 300 -7.21 -6.67 -8.95
C LEU A 300 -7.44 -8.04 -9.60
N ARG A 301 -6.86 -8.30 -10.79
CA ARG A 301 -6.91 -9.64 -11.40
C ARG A 301 -6.18 -10.68 -10.55
N ALA A 302 -5.03 -10.34 -9.98
CA ALA A 302 -4.29 -11.23 -9.08
C ALA A 302 -5.08 -11.51 -7.79
N LEU A 303 -5.70 -10.49 -7.20
CA LEU A 303 -6.57 -10.66 -6.03
C LEU A 303 -7.80 -11.52 -6.36
N ARG A 304 -8.44 -11.28 -7.49
CA ARG A 304 -9.56 -12.11 -7.98
C ARG A 304 -9.18 -13.57 -8.11
N LEU A 305 -7.99 -13.85 -8.67
CA LEU A 305 -7.48 -15.22 -8.79
C LEU A 305 -7.31 -15.87 -7.42
N ALA A 306 -6.69 -15.17 -6.46
CA ALA A 306 -6.51 -15.66 -5.09
C ALA A 306 -7.86 -15.97 -4.42
N CYS A 307 -8.82 -15.03 -4.44
CA CYS A 307 -10.15 -15.22 -3.88
C CYS A 307 -10.88 -16.43 -4.50
N TRP A 308 -10.76 -16.60 -5.82
CA TRP A 308 -11.36 -17.74 -6.52
C TRP A 308 -10.72 -19.07 -6.15
N ARG A 309 -9.38 -19.13 -6.07
CA ARG A 309 -8.62 -20.34 -5.70
C ARG A 309 -8.92 -20.79 -4.27
N LEU A 310 -9.06 -19.83 -3.37
CA LEU A 310 -9.39 -20.03 -1.96
C LEU A 310 -10.89 -20.23 -1.71
N ARG A 311 -11.73 -20.07 -2.74
CA ARG A 311 -13.20 -20.20 -2.66
C ARG A 311 -13.81 -19.27 -1.62
N LEU A 312 -13.29 -18.04 -1.54
CA LEU A 312 -13.87 -17.03 -0.66
C LEU A 312 -15.31 -16.73 -1.09
N SER A 313 -16.19 -16.63 -0.10
CA SER A 313 -17.56 -16.15 -0.30
C SER A 313 -17.59 -14.65 -0.58
N ASP A 314 -18.71 -14.17 -1.13
CA ASP A 314 -18.91 -12.74 -1.38
C ASP A 314 -18.71 -11.90 -0.12
N GLY A 315 -19.16 -12.38 1.05
CA GLY A 315 -18.94 -11.70 2.33
C GLY A 315 -17.47 -11.58 2.72
N GLN A 316 -16.66 -12.62 2.48
CA GLN A 316 -15.21 -12.57 2.74
C GLN A 316 -14.47 -11.66 1.75
N ILE A 317 -14.96 -11.57 0.51
CA ILE A 317 -14.45 -10.61 -0.47
C ILE A 317 -14.80 -9.18 -0.02
N GLU A 318 -16.03 -8.93 0.44
CA GLU A 318 -16.43 -7.64 1.02
C GLU A 318 -15.60 -7.28 2.26
N ASP A 319 -15.21 -8.26 3.07
CA ASP A 319 -14.31 -8.04 4.21
C ASP A 319 -12.97 -7.45 3.76
N ILE A 320 -12.33 -8.08 2.76
CA ILE A 320 -11.05 -7.62 2.20
C ILE A 320 -11.17 -6.19 1.64
N PHE A 321 -12.24 -5.92 0.90
CA PHE A 321 -12.42 -4.63 0.24
C PHE A 321 -12.93 -3.50 1.14
N TYR A 322 -13.58 -3.81 2.27
CA TYR A 322 -14.24 -2.77 3.06
C TYR A 322 -14.26 -3.04 4.57
N ASN A 323 -14.75 -4.19 5.03
CA ASN A 323 -15.05 -4.34 6.47
C ASN A 323 -13.77 -4.42 7.32
N ASN A 324 -12.70 -5.04 6.80
CA ASN A 324 -11.43 -5.20 7.51
C ASN A 324 -10.76 -3.84 7.82
N ALA A 325 -10.99 -2.82 7.00
CA ALA A 325 -10.44 -1.49 7.23
C ALA A 325 -10.82 -0.91 8.60
N THR A 326 -11.99 -1.27 9.12
CA THR A 326 -12.43 -0.82 10.45
C THR A 326 -11.56 -1.34 11.60
N GLN A 327 -10.79 -2.41 11.38
CA GLN A 327 -9.91 -3.00 12.39
C GLN A 327 -8.56 -2.27 12.52
N VAL A 328 -8.17 -1.49 11.50
CA VAL A 328 -6.88 -0.77 11.46
C VAL A 328 -7.04 0.73 11.67
N ILE A 329 -8.26 1.25 11.65
CA ILE A 329 -8.54 2.64 12.02
C ILE A 329 -8.89 2.66 13.52
N PRO A 330 -8.23 3.50 14.34
CA PRO A 330 -8.58 3.65 15.75
C PRO A 330 -10.07 3.99 15.90
N GLY A 331 -10.72 3.38 16.89
CA GLY A 331 -12.12 3.67 17.19
C GLY A 331 -12.33 5.16 17.47
N LYS A 332 -13.27 5.80 16.77
CA LYS A 332 -13.77 7.14 17.09
C LYS A 332 -14.94 7.06 18.06
#